data_AF-A0A367HXY9-F1
#
_entry.id   AF-A0A367HXY9-F1
#
_cell.length_a   1.000
_cell.length_b   1.000
_cell.length_c   1.000
_cell.angle_alpha   90.00
_cell.angle_beta   90.00
_cell.angle_gamma   90.00
#
_symmetry.space_group_name_H-M   'P 1'
#
loop_
_entity.id
_entity.type
_entity.pdbx_description
1 polymer ?
#
loop_
_entity_poly.entity_id
_entity_poly.type
_entity_poly.pdbx_seq_one_letter_code
_entity_poly.pdbx_strand_id
1 'polypeptide(L)'
;MNTPTKPNFKTLKPMRLPDGREVQLTQEQFDHVWSLVSLDASGCWIWNGRRFPTGYGRYRLAGTVVYSHRLMYMITTGPIEQGLHTDHLCRNPPCCNPEHLEPVTCRENIMRSPIAPAAINANKTHCKRGHPLSGSNVQVTPDGGRSCRTCAITLGRERYAAATGAPLQQAPIDLDAPTAPRRHRGAESCAKGHALDLLNTYVDPKGYKHCRACRAAAQSRYEARKKDRS
;
A
#
# COMPACT_ATOMS: atom_id res chain seq x y z
N MET A 1 7.62 11.77 -37.02
CA MET A 1 7.74 12.34 -35.66
C MET A 1 6.89 13.59 -35.63
N ASN A 2 5.84 13.66 -34.79
CA ASN A 2 4.95 14.82 -34.77
C ASN A 2 5.65 15.99 -34.07
N THR A 3 5.76 17.11 -34.79
CA THR A 3 6.26 18.38 -34.26
C THR A 3 5.37 18.85 -33.10
N PRO A 4 5.91 19.52 -32.05
CA PRO A 4 5.09 20.09 -31.00
C PRO A 4 4.00 20.99 -31.59
N THR A 5 2.74 20.57 -31.45
CA THR A 5 1.62 21.33 -32.00
C THR A 5 1.30 22.48 -31.06
N LYS A 6 1.68 23.68 -31.48
CA LYS A 6 1.44 24.91 -30.73
C LYS A 6 -0.04 25.28 -30.81
N PRO A 7 -0.79 25.31 -29.68
CA PRO A 7 -2.20 25.69 -29.72
C PRO A 7 -2.36 27.17 -30.02
N ASN A 8 -3.57 27.58 -30.43
CA ASN A 8 -3.88 28.99 -30.59
C ASN A 8 -3.97 29.66 -29.21
N PHE A 9 -3.10 30.64 -28.95
CA PHE A 9 -3.07 31.38 -27.68
C PHE A 9 -4.43 31.91 -27.25
N LYS A 10 -5.25 32.40 -28.20
CA LYS A 10 -6.58 32.97 -27.91
C LYS A 10 -7.58 31.96 -27.35
N THR A 11 -7.28 30.67 -27.45
CA THR A 11 -8.14 29.57 -26.98
C THR A 11 -7.74 29.04 -25.60
N LEU A 12 -6.67 29.57 -25.00
CA LEU A 12 -6.17 29.10 -23.71
C LEU A 12 -7.13 29.43 -22.57
N LYS A 13 -7.49 28.39 -21.81
CA LYS A 13 -8.25 28.51 -20.57
C LYS A 13 -7.34 29.02 -19.45
N PRO A 14 -7.89 29.73 -18.44
CA PRO A 14 -7.15 30.05 -17.24
C PRO A 14 -6.58 28.80 -16.59
N MET A 15 -5.36 28.90 -16.10
CA MET A 15 -4.68 27.82 -15.39
C MET A 15 -4.80 28.03 -13.89
N ARG A 16 -5.06 26.95 -13.16
CA ARG A 16 -5.08 26.98 -11.70
C ARG A 16 -3.70 26.60 -11.16
N LEU A 17 -3.06 27.52 -10.45
CA LEU A 17 -1.77 27.32 -9.81
C LEU A 17 -1.91 26.43 -8.55
N PRO A 18 -0.81 25.83 -8.05
CA PRO A 18 -0.82 25.04 -6.83
C PRO A 18 -1.29 25.80 -5.58
N ASP A 19 -1.12 27.13 -5.56
CA ASP A 19 -1.60 28.01 -4.49
C ASP A 19 -3.09 28.37 -4.62
N GLY A 20 -3.79 27.79 -5.61
CA GLY A 20 -5.22 27.95 -5.83
C GLY A 20 -5.58 29.14 -6.72
N ARG A 21 -4.65 30.04 -7.04
CA ARG A 21 -4.92 31.20 -7.90
C ARG A 21 -5.13 30.78 -9.35
N GLU A 22 -6.08 31.43 -10.01
CA GLU A 22 -6.23 31.35 -11.46
C GLU A 22 -5.35 32.39 -12.13
N VAL A 23 -4.61 31.97 -13.14
CA VAL A 23 -3.73 32.84 -13.92
C VAL A 23 -3.94 32.59 -15.41
N GLN A 24 -3.87 33.66 -16.20
CA GLN A 24 -3.79 33.59 -17.64
C GLN A 24 -2.38 33.96 -18.09
N LEU A 25 -1.87 33.25 -19.11
CA LEU A 25 -0.61 33.61 -19.74
C LEU A 25 -0.80 34.87 -20.58
N THR A 26 0.23 35.71 -20.64
CA THR A 26 0.35 36.70 -21.72
C THR A 26 0.86 36.02 -23.00
N GLN A 27 0.69 36.68 -24.15
CA GLN A 27 1.21 36.18 -25.42
C GLN A 27 2.74 36.04 -25.36
N GLU A 28 3.46 37.00 -24.75
CA GLU A 28 4.91 36.92 -24.62
C GLU A 28 5.33 35.74 -23.73
N GLN A 29 4.61 35.48 -22.64
CA GLN A 29 4.87 34.33 -21.78
C GLN A 29 4.61 33.01 -22.52
N PHE A 30 3.54 32.93 -23.30
CA PHE A 30 3.24 31.75 -24.11
C PHE A 30 4.31 31.49 -25.17
N ASP A 31 4.76 32.53 -25.87
CA ASP A 31 5.83 32.42 -26.87
C ASP A 31 7.18 32.03 -26.24
N HIS A 32 7.49 32.60 -25.08
CA HIS A 32 8.69 32.25 -24.33
C HIS A 32 8.65 30.81 -23.79
N VAL A 33 7.51 30.34 -23.31
CA VAL A 33 7.37 28.93 -22.91
C VAL A 33 7.66 28.00 -24.09
N TRP A 34 7.13 28.31 -25.28
CA TRP A 34 7.33 27.49 -26.47
C TRP A 34 8.76 27.52 -27.01
N SER A 35 9.46 28.65 -26.88
CA SER A 35 10.86 28.76 -27.31
C SER A 35 11.83 27.92 -26.45
N LEU A 36 11.39 27.50 -25.25
CA LEU A 36 12.16 26.63 -24.37
C LEU A 36 11.99 25.13 -24.69
N VAL A 37 11.20 24.77 -25.71
CA VAL A 37 10.88 23.37 -26.02
C VAL A 37 11.56 22.93 -27.31
N SER A 38 12.26 21.79 -27.28
CA SER A 38 12.78 21.12 -28.48
C SER A 38 12.22 19.70 -28.59
N LEU A 39 12.11 19.19 -29.82
CA LEU A 39 11.74 17.80 -30.08
C LEU A 39 12.99 16.93 -30.12
N ASP A 40 13.01 15.81 -29.40
CA ASP A 40 14.05 14.79 -29.52
C ASP A 40 13.64 13.61 -30.43
N ALA A 41 14.60 12.71 -30.69
CA ALA A 41 14.37 11.53 -31.53
C ALA A 41 13.37 10.53 -30.94
N SER A 42 13.09 10.59 -29.64
CA SER A 42 12.14 9.73 -28.93
C SER A 42 10.71 10.32 -28.92
N GLY A 43 10.50 11.47 -29.56
CA GLY A 43 9.22 12.18 -29.52
C GLY A 43 8.98 12.95 -28.22
N CYS A 44 9.98 13.04 -27.33
CA CYS A 44 9.88 13.86 -26.13
C CYS A 44 10.02 15.34 -26.48
N TRP A 45 9.21 16.17 -25.82
CA TRP A 45 9.35 17.61 -25.87
C TRP A 45 10.27 18.02 -24.72
N ILE A 46 11.54 18.23 -25.01
CA ILE A 46 12.57 18.50 -24.01
C ILE A 46 12.50 19.95 -23.58
N TRP A 47 12.39 20.15 -22.26
CA TRP A 47 12.47 21.46 -21.64
C TRP A 47 13.92 21.93 -21.50
N ASN A 48 14.28 22.96 -22.27
CA ASN A 48 15.62 23.56 -22.29
C ASN A 48 15.78 24.73 -21.32
N GLY A 49 14.71 25.10 -20.59
CA GLY A 49 14.76 26.11 -19.55
C GLY A 49 15.40 25.64 -18.24
N ARG A 50 15.16 26.40 -17.16
CA ARG A 50 15.64 26.04 -15.81
C ARG A 50 15.05 24.69 -15.38
N ARG A 51 15.87 23.87 -14.71
CA ARG A 51 15.51 22.56 -14.14
C ARG A 51 15.83 22.50 -12.64
N PHE A 52 15.18 21.58 -11.94
CA PHE A 52 15.59 21.16 -10.59
C PHE A 52 16.76 20.15 -10.68
N PRO A 53 17.52 19.93 -9.59
CA PRO A 53 18.57 18.89 -9.56
C PRO A 53 18.05 17.48 -9.91
N THR A 54 16.76 17.23 -9.66
CA THR A 54 16.05 15.99 -10.02
C THR A 54 15.74 15.88 -11.52
N GLY A 55 16.12 16.86 -12.34
CA GLY A 55 15.94 16.86 -13.80
C GLY A 55 14.64 17.50 -14.29
N TYR A 56 13.62 17.65 -13.43
CA TYR A 56 12.34 18.24 -13.81
C TYR A 56 12.48 19.71 -14.20
N GLY A 57 11.96 20.08 -15.37
CA GLY A 57 11.89 21.47 -15.82
C GLY A 57 10.93 22.30 -14.96
N ARG A 58 11.24 23.58 -14.80
CA ARG A 58 10.46 24.54 -14.02
C ARG A 58 10.35 25.89 -14.71
N TYR A 59 9.25 26.58 -14.45
CA TYR A 59 8.95 27.91 -14.96
C TYR A 59 8.38 28.79 -13.85
N ARG A 60 8.76 30.07 -13.80
CA ARG A 60 8.22 31.01 -12.82
C ARG A 60 7.07 31.79 -13.46
N LEU A 61 5.87 31.64 -12.91
CA LEU A 61 4.64 32.28 -13.38
C LEU A 61 3.93 32.95 -12.20
N ALA A 62 3.62 34.25 -12.32
CA ALA A 62 2.93 35.03 -11.28
C ALA A 62 3.53 34.86 -9.86
N GLY A 63 4.87 34.84 -9.76
CA GLY A 63 5.61 34.65 -8.51
C GLY A 63 5.80 33.19 -8.10
N THR A 64 5.05 32.24 -8.64
CA THR A 64 5.06 30.81 -8.28
C THR A 64 5.89 29.98 -9.25
N VAL A 65 6.61 28.98 -8.74
CA VAL A 65 7.34 28.01 -9.58
C VAL A 65 6.42 26.86 -9.94
N VAL A 66 6.23 26.63 -11.23
CA VAL A 66 5.40 25.55 -11.79
C VAL A 66 6.30 24.56 -12.53
N TYR A 67 5.98 23.27 -12.44
CA TYR A 67 6.66 22.25 -13.24
C TYR A 67 6.34 22.43 -14.72
N SER A 68 7.37 22.42 -15.57
CA SER A 68 7.28 22.57 -17.03
C SER A 68 6.27 21.62 -17.67
N HIS A 69 6.32 20.34 -17.32
CA HIS A 69 5.40 19.33 -17.86
C HIS A 69 3.94 19.58 -17.46
N ARG A 70 3.66 20.08 -16.25
CA ARG A 70 2.30 20.48 -15.83
C ARG A 70 1.83 21.73 -16.55
N LEU A 71 2.72 22.74 -16.67
CA LEU A 71 2.43 23.96 -17.42
C LEU A 71 2.09 23.61 -18.87
N MET A 72 2.90 22.76 -19.50
CA MET A 72 2.71 22.35 -20.87
C MET A 72 1.42 21.56 -21.04
N TYR A 73 1.16 20.57 -20.17
CA TYR A 73 -0.13 19.87 -20.15
C TYR A 73 -1.33 20.82 -20.08
N MET A 74 -1.27 21.83 -19.21
CA MET A 74 -2.36 22.81 -19.07
C MET A 74 -2.56 23.69 -20.30
N ILE A 75 -1.48 24.04 -20.99
CA ILE A 75 -1.52 24.84 -22.22
C ILE A 75 -2.12 24.04 -23.40
N THR A 76 -1.78 22.76 -23.56
CA THR A 76 -2.24 21.95 -24.70
C THR A 76 -3.52 21.18 -24.46
N THR A 77 -3.74 20.70 -23.24
CA THR A 77 -4.83 19.77 -22.91
C THR A 77 -5.88 20.44 -22.04
N GLY A 78 -5.46 21.34 -21.15
CA GLY A 78 -6.33 22.06 -20.22
C GLY A 78 -6.09 21.73 -18.75
N PRO A 79 -6.96 22.20 -17.85
CA PRO A 79 -6.71 22.13 -16.41
C PRO A 79 -6.52 20.69 -15.92
N ILE A 80 -5.56 20.50 -15.02
CA ILE A 80 -5.37 19.23 -14.31
C ILE A 80 -6.34 19.24 -13.12
N GLU A 81 -7.20 18.23 -13.04
CA GLU A 81 -8.18 18.12 -11.95
C GLU A 81 -7.51 18.08 -10.58
N GLN A 82 -8.22 18.59 -9.57
CA GLN A 82 -7.70 18.65 -8.20
C GLN A 82 -7.43 17.24 -7.67
N GLY A 83 -6.24 17.04 -7.08
CA GLY A 83 -5.80 15.74 -6.57
C GLY A 83 -5.10 14.85 -7.59
N LEU A 84 -5.04 15.27 -8.87
CA LEU A 84 -4.28 14.56 -9.90
C LEU A 84 -2.86 15.12 -10.07
N HIS A 85 -1.95 14.18 -10.34
CA HIS A 85 -0.55 14.39 -10.66
C HIS A 85 -0.30 13.88 -12.07
N THR A 86 0.63 14.50 -12.78
CA THR A 86 1.06 14.03 -14.12
C THR A 86 2.21 13.05 -13.95
N ASP A 87 2.00 11.80 -14.37
CA ASP A 87 3.03 10.74 -14.41
C ASP A 87 3.69 10.70 -15.80
N HIS A 88 5.03 10.61 -15.83
CA HIS A 88 5.78 10.49 -17.08
C HIS A 88 5.80 9.05 -17.56
N LEU A 89 5.03 8.75 -18.61
CA LEU A 89 5.03 7.45 -19.27
C LEU A 89 6.41 7.14 -19.90
N CYS A 90 7.10 8.18 -20.37
CA CYS A 90 8.43 8.08 -20.99
C CYS A 90 9.60 8.05 -19.97
N ARG A 91 9.33 8.17 -18.66
CA ARG A 91 10.34 8.20 -17.58
C ARG A 91 11.52 9.17 -17.81
N ASN A 92 11.26 10.27 -18.52
CA ASN A 92 12.23 11.30 -18.87
C ASN A 92 11.84 12.64 -18.20
N PRO A 93 12.38 13.00 -17.02
CA PRO A 93 11.92 14.16 -16.24
C PRO A 93 11.93 15.52 -16.96
N PRO A 94 12.88 15.82 -17.87
CA PRO A 94 12.85 17.01 -18.73
C PRO A 94 11.72 17.04 -19.78
N CYS A 95 11.06 15.91 -20.07
CA CYS A 95 9.99 15.86 -21.06
C CYS A 95 8.74 16.61 -20.57
N CYS A 96 8.14 17.41 -21.45
CA CYS A 96 6.90 18.15 -21.23
C CYS A 96 5.83 17.85 -22.28
N ASN A 97 5.98 16.79 -23.08
CA ASN A 97 5.00 16.39 -24.10
C ASN A 97 3.71 15.90 -23.39
N PRO A 98 2.53 16.52 -23.62
CA PRO A 98 1.27 16.07 -23.03
C PRO A 98 0.92 14.62 -23.37
N GLU A 99 1.29 14.11 -24.55
CA GLU A 99 1.03 12.71 -24.95
C GLU A 99 1.87 11.70 -24.16
N HIS A 100 2.96 12.17 -23.52
CA HIS A 100 3.81 11.35 -22.64
C HIS A 100 3.45 11.51 -21.16
N LEU A 101 2.35 12.20 -20.85
CA LEU A 101 1.87 12.47 -19.50
C LEU A 101 0.49 11.86 -19.30
N GLU A 102 0.30 11.23 -18.14
CA GLU A 102 -1.00 10.72 -17.72
C GLU A 102 -1.38 11.39 -16.39
N PRO A 103 -2.55 12.06 -16.29
CA PRO A 103 -3.10 12.47 -15.01
C PRO A 103 -3.51 11.23 -14.20
N VAL A 104 -2.87 11.05 -13.05
CA VAL A 104 -3.08 9.93 -12.15
C VAL A 104 -3.24 10.42 -10.72
N THR A 105 -3.81 9.59 -9.85
CA THR A 105 -3.84 9.89 -8.42
C THR A 105 -2.43 9.88 -7.82
N CYS A 106 -2.22 10.59 -6.71
CA CYS A 106 -0.96 10.54 -5.98
C CYS A 106 -0.56 9.10 -5.63
N ARG A 107 -1.52 8.27 -5.23
CA ARG A 107 -1.31 6.84 -4.94
C ARG A 107 -0.79 6.11 -6.16
N GLU A 108 -1.44 6.25 -7.31
CA GLU A 108 -1.04 5.56 -8.54
C GLU A 108 0.39 5.97 -8.97
N ASN A 109 0.69 7.27 -8.96
CA ASN A 109 2.02 7.79 -9.25
C ASN A 109 3.10 7.19 -8.32
N ILE A 110 2.81 7.09 -7.02
CA ILE A 110 3.71 6.46 -6.04
C ILE A 110 3.86 4.97 -6.33
N MET A 111 2.78 4.26 -6.63
CA MET A 111 2.79 2.81 -6.87
C MET A 111 3.54 2.42 -8.15
N ARG A 112 3.57 3.30 -9.16
CA ARG A 112 4.33 3.13 -10.39
C ARG A 112 5.82 3.46 -10.25
N SER A 113 6.22 4.11 -9.16
CA SER A 113 7.62 4.53 -8.97
C SER A 113 8.51 3.35 -8.57
N PRO A 114 9.64 3.12 -9.26
CA PRO A 114 10.55 2.01 -8.94
C PRO A 114 11.33 2.24 -7.64
N ILE A 115 11.39 3.48 -7.16
CA ILE A 115 12.17 3.88 -5.98
C ILE A 115 11.30 4.16 -4.75
N ALA A 116 9.97 4.23 -4.92
CA ALA A 116 9.08 4.52 -3.80
C ALA A 116 9.03 3.31 -2.84
N PRO A 117 9.30 3.49 -1.53
CA PRO A 117 9.23 2.38 -0.58
C PRO A 117 7.89 1.65 -0.58
N ALA A 118 6.78 2.37 -0.80
CA ALA A 118 5.45 1.78 -0.90
C ALA A 118 5.34 0.79 -2.08
N ALA A 119 5.76 1.20 -3.28
CA ALA A 119 5.79 0.34 -4.46
C ALA A 119 6.75 -0.85 -4.29
N ILE A 120 7.97 -0.59 -3.80
CA ILE A 120 8.97 -1.63 -3.52
C ILE A 120 8.39 -2.66 -2.55
N ASN A 121 7.75 -2.23 -1.45
CA ASN A 121 7.16 -3.14 -0.47
C ASN A 121 5.93 -3.89 -1.00
N ALA A 122 5.13 -3.26 -1.85
CA ALA A 122 4.00 -3.92 -2.51
C ALA A 122 4.44 -4.98 -3.51
N ASN A 123 5.58 -4.77 -4.19
CA ASN A 123 6.12 -5.73 -5.16
C ASN A 123 6.89 -6.89 -4.51
N LYS A 124 7.15 -6.86 -3.20
CA LYS A 124 7.79 -7.97 -2.49
C LYS A 124 6.95 -9.25 -2.61
N THR A 125 7.58 -10.30 -3.13
CA THR A 125 7.02 -11.66 -3.21
C THR A 125 7.33 -12.47 -1.95
N HIS A 126 8.38 -12.11 -1.22
CA HIS A 126 8.80 -12.78 0.01
C HIS A 126 9.09 -11.76 1.12
N CYS A 127 8.87 -12.17 2.37
CA CYS A 127 9.22 -11.36 3.53
C CYS A 127 10.73 -11.41 3.79
N LYS A 128 11.23 -10.59 4.74
CA LYS A 128 12.66 -10.54 5.11
C LYS A 128 13.25 -11.87 5.61
N ARG A 129 12.41 -12.85 5.96
CA ARG A 129 12.80 -14.21 6.40
C ARG A 129 12.60 -15.26 5.32
N GLY A 130 12.28 -14.86 4.08
CA GLY A 130 12.10 -15.76 2.95
C GLY A 130 10.71 -16.42 2.85
N HIS A 131 9.74 -16.06 3.68
CA HIS A 131 8.39 -16.62 3.56
C HIS A 131 7.57 -15.95 2.45
N PRO A 132 6.77 -16.69 1.66
CA PRO A 132 5.98 -16.13 0.56
C PRO A 132 4.95 -15.13 1.07
N LEU A 133 4.82 -13.97 0.43
CA LEU A 133 3.81 -12.95 0.72
C LEU A 133 2.63 -13.09 -0.26
N SER A 134 2.04 -14.28 -0.27
CA SER A 134 0.87 -14.65 -1.07
C SER A 134 -0.09 -15.56 -0.29
N GLY A 135 -1.33 -15.68 -0.80
CA GLY A 135 -2.34 -16.60 -0.26
C GLY A 135 -2.55 -16.48 1.25
N SER A 136 -2.66 -17.62 1.92
CA SER A 136 -2.88 -17.75 3.37
C SER A 136 -1.77 -17.15 4.24
N ASN A 137 -0.61 -16.81 3.66
CA ASN A 137 0.53 -16.25 4.38
C ASN A 137 0.54 -14.72 4.46
N VAL A 138 -0.43 -14.06 3.83
CA VAL A 138 -0.63 -12.61 3.93
C VAL A 138 -1.73 -12.31 4.93
N GLN A 139 -1.40 -11.49 5.92
CA GLN A 139 -2.37 -10.83 6.77
C GLN A 139 -2.35 -9.33 6.46
N VAL A 140 -3.50 -8.80 6.04
CA VAL A 140 -3.67 -7.37 5.80
C VAL A 140 -3.81 -6.65 7.14
N THR A 141 -3.00 -5.62 7.36
CA THR A 141 -3.02 -4.80 8.58
C THR A 141 -4.08 -3.70 8.45
N PRO A 142 -4.54 -3.07 9.56
CA PRO A 142 -5.59 -2.05 9.50
C PRO A 142 -5.25 -0.84 8.61
N ASP A 143 -3.96 -0.52 8.46
CA ASP A 143 -3.40 0.50 7.57
C ASP A 143 -3.27 0.04 6.11
N GLY A 144 -3.75 -1.17 5.76
CA GLY A 144 -3.71 -1.71 4.42
C GLY A 144 -2.36 -2.33 4.02
N GLY A 145 -1.42 -2.42 4.96
CA GLY A 145 -0.14 -3.09 4.77
C GLY A 145 -0.27 -4.62 4.72
N ARG A 146 0.80 -5.29 4.28
CA ARG A 146 0.90 -6.75 4.28
C ARG A 146 1.88 -7.20 5.36
N SER A 147 1.44 -8.10 6.22
CA SER A 147 2.28 -8.77 7.20
C SER A 147 2.36 -10.28 6.92
N CYS A 148 3.52 -10.88 7.19
CA CYS A 148 3.74 -12.30 6.99
C CYS A 148 3.15 -13.08 8.17
N ARG A 149 2.14 -13.91 7.91
CA ARG A 149 1.44 -14.69 8.93
C ARG A 149 2.34 -15.73 9.59
N THR A 150 3.22 -16.37 8.82
CA THR A 150 4.25 -17.29 9.36
C THR A 150 5.13 -16.58 10.38
N CYS A 151 5.68 -15.41 10.02
CA CYS A 151 6.50 -14.60 10.93
C CYS A 151 5.71 -14.20 12.18
N ALA A 152 4.45 -13.79 12.03
CA ALA A 152 3.60 -13.41 13.15
C ALA A 152 3.37 -14.58 14.13
N ILE A 153 3.12 -15.79 13.61
CA ILE A 153 2.97 -17.00 14.43
C ILE A 153 4.27 -17.35 15.15
N THR A 154 5.41 -17.34 14.44
CA THR A 154 6.73 -17.62 15.04
C THR A 154 7.03 -16.65 16.18
N LEU A 155 6.89 -15.34 15.93
CA LEU A 155 7.08 -14.30 16.95
C LEU A 155 6.11 -14.46 18.13
N GLY A 156 4.88 -14.87 17.87
CA GLY A 156 3.89 -15.18 18.92
C GLY A 156 4.32 -16.33 19.83
N ARG A 157 4.84 -17.43 19.24
CA ARG A 157 5.37 -18.58 19.98
C ARG A 157 6.58 -18.20 20.82
N GLU A 158 7.51 -17.44 20.25
CA GLU A 158 8.70 -16.92 20.95
C GLU A 158 8.31 -16.08 22.17
N ARG A 159 7.38 -15.12 21.99
CA ARG A 159 6.87 -14.28 23.08
C ARG A 159 6.18 -15.08 24.18
N TYR A 160 5.38 -16.08 23.81
CA TYR A 160 4.68 -16.94 24.78
C TYR A 160 5.65 -17.79 25.61
N ALA A 161 6.63 -18.42 24.94
CA ALA A 161 7.67 -19.21 25.60
C ALA A 161 8.46 -18.33 26.61
N ALA A 162 8.89 -17.14 26.18
CA ALA A 162 9.58 -16.19 27.05
C ALA A 162 8.74 -15.74 28.26
N ALA A 163 7.44 -15.48 28.07
CA ALA A 163 6.57 -15.00 29.13
C ALA A 163 6.16 -16.08 30.15
N THR A 164 6.16 -17.36 29.75
CA THR A 164 5.61 -18.46 30.57
C THR A 164 6.66 -19.49 31.02
N GLY A 165 7.87 -19.44 30.47
CA GLY A 165 8.88 -20.48 30.65
C GLY A 165 8.57 -21.80 29.92
N ALA A 166 7.49 -21.84 29.12
CA ALA A 166 7.15 -23.02 28.34
C ALA A 166 8.17 -23.26 27.21
N PRO A 167 8.44 -24.52 26.81
CA PRO A 167 9.30 -24.82 25.67
C PRO A 167 8.80 -24.16 24.38
N LEU A 168 9.73 -23.65 23.56
CA LEU A 168 9.40 -23.05 22.27
C LEU A 168 8.87 -24.11 21.29
N GLN A 169 7.66 -23.89 20.75
CA GLN A 169 7.06 -24.80 19.78
C GLN A 169 7.71 -24.65 18.39
N GLN A 170 8.47 -25.65 17.97
CA GLN A 170 9.17 -25.68 16.66
C GLN A 170 8.36 -26.34 15.53
N ALA A 171 7.14 -26.82 15.81
CA ALA A 171 6.32 -27.52 14.82
C ALA A 171 6.12 -26.68 13.54
N PRO A 172 6.17 -27.28 12.34
CA PRO A 172 5.91 -26.58 11.08
C PRO A 172 4.60 -25.78 11.15
N ILE A 173 4.61 -24.60 10.53
CA ILE A 173 3.43 -23.75 10.44
C ILE A 173 2.69 -24.14 9.16
N ASP A 174 1.63 -24.91 9.32
CA ASP A 174 0.67 -25.14 8.26
C ASP A 174 -0.38 -24.01 8.31
N LEU A 175 -0.36 -23.13 7.31
CA LEU A 175 -1.26 -21.97 7.21
C LEU A 175 -2.60 -22.33 6.58
N ASP A 176 -2.64 -23.44 5.87
CA ASP A 176 -3.82 -23.96 5.18
C ASP A 176 -4.52 -25.05 6.01
N ALA A 177 -3.90 -25.46 7.13
CA ALA A 177 -4.51 -26.32 8.12
C ALA A 177 -5.93 -25.80 8.45
N PRO A 178 -6.96 -26.65 8.29
CA PRO A 178 -8.32 -26.26 8.65
C PRO A 178 -8.31 -25.82 10.11
N THR A 179 -8.92 -24.67 10.40
CA THR A 179 -9.04 -24.22 11.80
C THR A 179 -9.81 -25.28 12.56
N ALA A 180 -9.12 -26.06 13.39
CA ALA A 180 -9.75 -27.08 14.21
C ALA A 180 -10.89 -26.42 14.98
N PRO A 181 -12.16 -26.76 14.70
CA PRO A 181 -13.27 -26.19 15.43
C PRO A 181 -13.11 -26.63 16.86
N ARG A 182 -12.92 -25.64 17.74
CA ARG A 182 -12.44 -25.88 19.11
C ARG A 182 -13.34 -26.80 19.92
N ARG A 183 -14.59 -27.02 19.47
CA ARG A 183 -15.61 -27.94 20.01
C ARG A 183 -16.56 -28.27 18.84
N HIS A 184 -16.65 -29.50 18.36
CA HIS A 184 -17.66 -29.87 17.34
C HIS A 184 -18.95 -30.34 18.03
N ARG A 185 -20.11 -30.00 17.45
CA ARG A 185 -21.45 -30.48 17.89
C ARG A 185 -21.56 -32.01 17.90
N GLY A 186 -20.81 -32.70 17.06
CA GLY A 186 -20.81 -34.17 16.91
C GLY A 186 -19.54 -34.87 17.40
N ALA A 187 -18.64 -34.19 18.13
CA ALA A 187 -17.43 -34.84 18.61
C ALA A 187 -17.75 -35.91 19.67
N GLU A 188 -17.18 -37.10 19.52
CA GLU A 188 -17.24 -38.20 20.49
C GLU A 188 -16.14 -38.10 21.55
N SER A 189 -15.12 -37.28 21.30
CA SER A 189 -14.02 -37.01 22.24
C SER A 189 -13.57 -35.55 22.19
N CYS A 190 -13.03 -35.05 23.30
CA CYS A 190 -12.51 -33.69 23.39
C CYS A 190 -11.08 -33.59 22.86
N ALA A 191 -10.54 -32.37 22.68
CA ALA A 191 -9.17 -32.12 22.21
C ALA A 191 -8.06 -32.74 23.08
N LYS A 192 -8.38 -33.28 24.26
CA LYS A 192 -7.47 -34.02 25.16
C LYS A 192 -7.74 -35.53 25.20
N GLY A 193 -8.60 -36.04 24.31
CA GLY A 193 -8.93 -37.47 24.22
C GLY A 193 -10.01 -37.97 25.18
N HIS A 194 -10.51 -37.16 26.13
CA HIS A 194 -11.62 -37.61 27.00
C HIS A 194 -12.91 -37.83 26.20
N ALA A 195 -13.64 -38.90 26.50
CA ALA A 195 -14.96 -39.19 25.93
C ALA A 195 -15.96 -38.06 26.21
N LEU A 196 -16.75 -37.71 25.21
CA LEU A 196 -17.85 -36.74 25.29
C LEU A 196 -19.20 -37.48 25.30
N ASP A 197 -19.38 -38.33 26.32
CA ASP A 197 -20.64 -38.99 26.66
C ASP A 197 -21.58 -38.08 27.47
N LEU A 198 -22.76 -38.59 27.86
CA LEU A 198 -23.75 -37.83 28.63
C LEU A 198 -23.25 -37.40 30.02
N LEU A 199 -22.29 -38.13 30.61
CA LEU A 199 -21.78 -37.88 31.96
C LEU A 199 -20.64 -36.84 31.95
N ASN A 200 -19.79 -36.89 30.93
CA ASN A 200 -18.61 -36.05 30.80
C ASN A 200 -18.82 -34.85 29.85
N THR A 201 -20.04 -34.66 29.35
CA THR A 201 -20.40 -33.54 28.47
C THR A 201 -21.39 -32.58 29.14
N TYR A 202 -21.21 -31.28 28.90
CA TYR A 202 -22.31 -30.32 28.95
C TYR A 202 -22.37 -29.56 27.63
N VAL A 203 -23.57 -29.14 27.23
CA VAL A 203 -23.79 -28.39 25.98
C VAL A 203 -24.11 -26.95 26.34
N ASP A 204 -23.46 -25.99 25.71
CA ASP A 204 -23.78 -24.57 25.92
C ASP A 204 -25.01 -24.13 25.08
N PRO A 205 -25.58 -22.93 25.33
CA PRO A 205 -26.72 -22.44 24.56
C PRO A 205 -26.50 -22.32 23.05
N LYS A 206 -25.24 -22.33 22.57
CA LYS A 206 -24.88 -22.31 21.15
C LYS A 206 -24.74 -23.73 20.57
N GLY A 207 -24.94 -24.76 21.39
CA GLY A 207 -24.89 -26.17 21.02
C GLY A 207 -23.50 -26.80 21.13
N TYR A 208 -22.48 -26.11 21.62
CA TYR A 208 -21.13 -26.70 21.70
C TYR A 208 -21.02 -27.69 22.85
N LYS A 209 -20.45 -28.87 22.59
CA LYS A 209 -20.10 -29.86 23.64
C LYS A 209 -18.84 -29.42 24.39
N HIS A 210 -18.89 -29.49 25.71
CA HIS A 210 -17.80 -29.16 26.62
C HIS A 210 -17.48 -30.34 27.53
N CYS A 211 -16.19 -30.70 27.61
CA CYS A 211 -15.70 -31.76 28.49
C CYS A 211 -15.66 -31.28 29.94
N ARG A 212 -16.42 -31.93 30.82
CA ARG A 212 -16.47 -31.64 32.26
C ARG A 212 -15.13 -31.93 32.95
N ALA A 213 -14.48 -33.04 32.62
CA ALA A 213 -13.14 -33.36 33.13
C ALA A 213 -12.10 -32.27 32.79
N CYS A 214 -12.10 -31.78 31.55
CA CYS A 214 -11.22 -30.68 31.14
C CYS A 214 -11.48 -29.39 31.92
N ARG A 215 -12.76 -29.09 32.20
CA ARG A 215 -13.17 -27.89 32.96
C ARG A 215 -12.77 -28.00 34.43
N ALA A 216 -13.03 -29.14 35.07
CA ALA A 216 -12.60 -29.40 36.44
C ALA A 216 -11.08 -29.25 36.59
N ALA A 217 -10.31 -29.89 35.71
CA ALA A 217 -8.85 -29.75 35.71
C ALA A 217 -8.38 -28.30 35.48
N ALA A 218 -9.10 -27.51 34.67
CA ALA A 218 -8.79 -26.10 34.47
C ALA A 218 -9.08 -25.25 35.71
N GLN A 219 -10.19 -25.52 36.40
CA GLN A 219 -10.56 -24.86 37.65
C GLN A 219 -9.52 -25.12 38.74
N SER A 220 -9.09 -26.38 38.92
CA SER A 220 -8.07 -26.72 39.92
C SER A 220 -6.74 -26.00 39.65
N ARG A 221 -6.30 -25.90 38.38
CA ARG A 221 -5.10 -25.12 38.03
C ARG A 221 -5.25 -23.63 38.31
N TYR A 222 -6.44 -23.08 38.09
CA TYR A 222 -6.73 -21.67 38.39
C TYR A 222 -6.68 -21.40 39.89
N GLU A 223 -7.28 -22.27 40.70
CA GLU A 223 -7.29 -22.15 42.16
C GLU A 223 -5.88 -22.27 42.77
N ALA A 224 -5.07 -23.21 42.28
CA ALA A 224 -3.66 -23.32 42.68
C ALA A 224 -2.90 -22.02 42.41
N ARG A 225 -3.00 -21.47 41.18
CA ARG A 225 -2.36 -20.19 40.81
C ARG A 225 -2.87 -18.99 41.62
N LYS A 226 -4.15 -19.02 42.05
CA LYS A 226 -4.74 -17.96 42.87
C LYS A 226 -4.14 -18.00 44.28
N LYS A 227 -3.95 -19.19 44.84
CA LYS A 227 -3.33 -19.41 46.16
C LYS A 227 -1.85 -19.02 46.15
N ASP A 228 -1.12 -19.27 45.07
CA ASP A 228 0.29 -18.87 44.95
C ASP A 228 0.49 -17.34 44.82
N ARG A 229 -0.58 -16.59 44.52
CA ARG A 229 -0.56 -15.11 44.40
C ARG A 229 -1.12 -14.38 45.63
N SER A 230 -1.66 -15.11 46.61
CA SER A 230 -2.24 -14.58 47.86
C SER A 230 -1.29 -14.81 49.02
#